data_AF-A0A2J7R9H3-F1
#
_entry.id   AF-A0A2J7R9H3-F1
#
_cell.length_a   1.000
_cell.length_b   1.000
_cell.length_c   1.000
_cell.angle_alpha   90.00
_cell.angle_beta   90.00
_cell.angle_gamma   90.00
#
_symmetry.space_group_name_H-M   'P 1'
#
loop_
_entity.id
_entity.type
_entity.pdbx_description
1 polymer ?
#
loop_
_entity_poly.entity_id
_entity_poly.type
_entity_poly.pdbx_seq_one_letter_code
_entity_poly.pdbx_strand_id
1 'polypeptide(L)' 'MEHILLCTKKNITNNGSVWLFDSGASDHMTNRKDLTHNFASINGEVVVGDGAPLKIAGKGRITL' A
#
# COMPACT_ATOMS: atom_id res chain seq x y z
N MET A 1 8.41 13.41 -4.86
CA MET A 1 8.73 12.51 -3.72
C MET A 1 7.64 11.46 -3.71
N GLU A 2 7.99 10.19 -3.88
CA GLU A 2 7.03 9.10 -4.03
C GLU A 2 6.47 8.68 -2.67
N HIS A 3 5.15 8.64 -2.57
CA HIS A 3 4.42 8.18 -1.39
C HIS A 3 3.89 6.77 -1.65
N ILE A 4 3.86 5.92 -0.62
CA ILE A 4 3.28 4.58 -0.70
C ILE A 4 2.05 4.51 0.18
N LEU A 5 0.97 3.95 -0.36
CA LEU A 5 -0.29 3.73 0.36
C LEU A 5 -0.26 2.37 1.07
N LEU A 6 -0.68 2.35 2.34
CA LEU A 6 -0.80 1.12 3.12
C LEU A 6 -2.23 0.58 3.01
N CYS A 7 -2.43 -0.57 2.37
CA CYS A 7 -3.74 -1.17 2.11
C CYS A 7 -3.69 -2.70 2.17
N THR A 8 -4.74 -3.36 2.67
CA THR A 8 -4.83 -4.83 2.72
C THR A 8 -6.27 -5.34 2.66
N LYS A 9 -6.52 -6.45 1.94
CA LYS A 9 -7.85 -7.07 1.82
C LYS A 9 -8.02 -8.33 2.70
N LYS A 10 -6.95 -9.02 3.09
CA LYS A 10 -6.94 -10.11 4.10
C LYS A 10 -5.49 -10.58 4.39
N ASN A 11 -5.26 -11.19 5.56
CA ASN A 11 -3.94 -11.65 6.06
C ASN A 11 -3.12 -12.41 5.01
N ILE A 12 -2.10 -11.75 4.45
CA ILE A 12 -1.05 -12.40 3.65
C ILE A 12 0.01 -12.88 4.63
N THR A 13 0.06 -14.19 4.84
CA THR A 13 1.09 -14.89 5.63
C THR A 13 2.41 -15.07 4.86
N ASN A 14 2.48 -14.56 3.63
CA ASN A 14 3.66 -14.71 2.80
C ASN A 14 4.71 -13.66 3.14
N ASN A 15 5.86 -14.12 3.60
CA ASN A 15 7.03 -13.34 4.02
C ASN A 15 7.76 -12.66 2.83
N GLY A 16 7.06 -12.43 1.73
CA GLY A 16 7.64 -12.07 0.44
C GLY A 16 7.91 -10.58 0.32
N SER A 17 9.19 -10.23 0.30
CA SER A 17 9.76 -8.94 -0.13
C SER A 17 9.63 -8.69 -1.64
N VAL A 18 8.59 -9.24 -2.28
CA VAL A 18 8.41 -9.17 -3.73
C VAL A 18 7.48 -8.01 -4.06
N TRP A 19 8.02 -7.01 -4.76
CA TRP A 19 7.25 -5.94 -5.37
C TRP A 19 6.77 -6.38 -6.75
N LEU A 20 5.48 -6.16 -7.03
CA LEU A 20 4.90 -6.42 -8.35
C LEU A 20 4.85 -5.10 -9.13
N PHE A 21 5.25 -5.15 -10.40
CA PHE A 21 5.06 -4.03 -11.31
C PHE A 21 3.65 -4.14 -11.92
N ASP A 22 2.82 -3.14 -11.63
CA ASP A 22 1.46 -3.01 -12.17
C ASP A 22 1.36 -1.65 -12.86
N SER A 23 1.40 -1.64 -14.20
CA SER A 23 1.29 -0.39 -14.97
C SER A 23 -0.11 0.24 -14.90
N GLY A 24 -1.10 -0.49 -14.37
CA GLY A 24 -2.44 0.04 -14.10
C GLY A 24 -2.57 0.71 -12.73
N ALA A 25 -1.58 0.56 -11.84
CA ALA A 25 -1.62 1.18 -10.53
C ALA A 25 -1.26 2.68 -10.61
N SER A 26 -2.07 3.52 -9.95
CA SER A 26 -1.81 4.97 -9.85
C SER A 26 -0.80 5.31 -8.75
N ASP A 27 -0.65 4.43 -7.76
CA ASP A 27 0.22 4.62 -6.60
C ASP A 27 0.86 3.28 -6.20
N HIS A 28 2.05 3.34 -5.61
CA HIS A 28 2.66 2.19 -4.98
C HIS A 28 1.89 1.83 -3.70
N MET A 29 1.67 0.54 -3.48
CA MET A 29 0.93 0.04 -2.32
C MET A 29 1.69 -1.08 -1.60
N THR A 30 1.56 -1.13 -0.28
CA THR A 30 2.07 -2.23 0.54
C THR A 30 1.11 -2.55 1.67
N ASN A 31 1.27 -3.71 2.31
CA ASN A 31 0.65 -4.03 3.60
C ASN A 31 1.69 -4.04 4.75
N ARG A 32 2.97 -3.75 4.46
CA ARG A 32 4.08 -3.74 5.41
C ARG A 32 4.31 -2.35 6.00
N LYS A 33 3.68 -2.07 7.14
CA LYS A 33 3.88 -0.79 7.86
C LYS A 33 5.32 -0.59 8.34
N ASP A 34 6.02 -1.68 8.63
CA ASP A 34 7.43 -1.67 9.07
C ASP A 34 8.40 -1.15 8.00
N LEU A 35 8.02 -1.18 6.72
CA LEU A 35 8.81 -0.58 5.63
C LEU A 35 8.58 0.93 5.47
N THR A 36 7.62 1.50 6.22
CA THR A 36 7.21 2.90 6.05
C THR A 36 7.76 3.80 7.14
N HIS A 37 8.47 4.85 6.73
CA HIS A 37 8.87 5.97 7.57
C HIS A 37 7.90 7.15 7.41
N ASN A 38 7.84 8.00 8.44
CA ASN A 38 6.94 9.17 8.49
C ASN A 38 5.49 8.80 8.18
N PHE A 39 5.05 7.65 8.71
CA PHE A 39 3.70 7.16 8.51
C PHE A 39 2.68 8.17 9.05
N ALA A 40 1.76 8.59 8.19
CA ALA A 40 0.62 9.41 8.56
C ALA A 40 -0.66 8.65 8.21
N SER A 41 -1.54 8.47 9.20
CA SER A 41 -2.89 8.00 8.93
C SER A 41 -3.63 9.01 8.05
N ILE A 42 -4.31 8.51 7.03
CA ILE A 42 -5.14 9.31 6.14
C ILE A 42 -6.51 8.64 6.04
N ASN A 43 -7.55 9.44 5.86
CA ASN A 43 -8.87 8.92 5.52
C ASN A 43 -9.00 8.91 3.99
N GLY A 44 -9.12 7.73 3.40
CA GLY A 44 -9.21 7.58 1.96
C GLY A 44 -9.40 6.12 1.55
N GLU A 45 -9.71 5.93 0.28
CA GLU A 45 -9.96 4.62 -0.30
C GLU A 45 -9.24 4.50 -1.64
N VAL A 46 -8.84 3.27 -1.99
CA VAL A 46 -8.32 2.91 -3.31
C VAL A 46 -9.22 1.85 -3.93
N VAL A 47 -9.40 1.92 -5.24
CA VAL A 47 -10.07 0.86 -6.00
C VAL A 47 -9.01 -0.08 -6.55
N VAL A 48 -9.20 -1.38 -6.36
CA VAL A 48 -8.29 -2.42 -6.90
C VAL A 48 -8.95 -3.18 -8.03
N GLY A 49 -8.25 -4.15 -8.63
CA GLY A 49 -8.67 -4.81 -9.87
C GLY A 49 -10.06 -5.49 -9.87
N ASP A 50 -10.65 -5.74 -8.69
CA ASP A 50 -12.03 -6.24 -8.59
C ASP A 50 -13.09 -5.15 -8.42
N GLY A 51 -12.72 -3.88 -8.56
CA GLY A 51 -13.61 -2.73 -8.48
C GLY A 51 -14.07 -2.38 -7.06
N ALA A 52 -13.75 -3.19 -6.05
CA ALA A 52 -14.16 -2.92 -4.68
C ALA A 52 -13.24 -1.88 -4.03
N PRO A 53 -13.80 -0.88 -3.31
CA PRO A 53 -12.99 0.08 -2.57
C PRO A 53 -12.33 -0.58 -1.36
N LEU A 54 -11.08 -0.24 -1.12
CA LEU A 54 -10.31 -0.64 0.05
C LEU A 54 -9.85 0.59 0.82
N LYS A 55 -10.04 0.57 2.14
CA LYS A 55 -9.59 1.66 3.01
C LYS A 55 -8.07 1.71 3.08
N ILE A 56 -7.55 2.92 2.96
CA ILE A 56 -6.14 3.21 3.18
C ILE A 56 -5.91 3.40 4.68
N ALA A 57 -4.93 2.68 5.23
CA ALA A 57 -4.57 2.85 6.65
C ALA A 57 -3.70 4.09 6.89
N GLY A 58 -2.92 4.49 5.89
CA GLY A 58 -2.05 5.65 5.92
C GLY A 58 -1.14 5.72 4.69
N LYS A 59 -0.31 6.76 4.67
CA LYS A 59 0.78 6.92 3.69
C LYS A 59 2.11 7.08 4.39
N GLY A 60 3.17 6.62 3.75
CA GLY A 60 4.53 6.79 4.25
C GLY A 60 5.55 6.85 3.12
N ARG A 61 6.82 6.92 3.51
CA ARG A 61 7.96 6.87 2.59
C ARG A 61 8.73 5.58 2.84
N ILE A 62 9.12 4.90 1.76
CA ILE A 62 10.11 3.83 1.86
C ILE A 62 11.50 4.45 1.80
N THR A 63 12.38 4.01 2.69
CA THR A 63 13.81 4.24 2.59
C THR A 63 14.44 2.93 2.14
N LEU A 64 15.09 2.94 0.97
CA LEU A 64 15.89 1.82 0.48
C LEU A 64 17.32 1.95 1.00
#